data_AF-A0A6A6W5W3-F1
#
_entry.id   AF-A0A6A6W5W3-F1
#
_cell.length_a   1.000
_cell.length_b   1.000
_cell.length_c   1.000
_cell.angle_alpha   90.00
_cell.angle_beta   90.00
_cell.angle_gamma   90.00
#
_symmetry.space_group_name_H-M   'P 1'
#
loop_
_entity.id
_entity.type
_entity.pdbx_description
1 polymer ?
#
loop_
_entity_poly.entity_id
_entity_poly.type
_entity_poly.pdbx_seq_one_letter_code
_entity_poly.pdbx_strand_id
1 'polypeptide(L)'
;MVLILIFKVIATLLVFVDTVDAHWNFDITSSPTRAINNVSHVTRAFWMRRANAALLDVSRSPCPFLPFGSVVVNHTSGEGIGEEVCIGANSGSKTGNPILHGEIAAIINCTTVLTDPNGRYRLSPKEALEAFPKLSFYTNAESCPMCASAIRWSGFREYIYGTSIDALIVEGWGQIRVPSIDIFRESFDFPYQSRLLGGLLANETDPLFQWQFNPDAACPLGCQRDKGGCEPSNG
;
A
#
# COMPACT_ATOMS: atom_id res chain seq x y z
N MET A 1 61.89 -32.66 -38.29
CA MET A 1 60.67 -33.48 -38.45
C MET A 1 60.02 -33.58 -37.07
N VAL A 2 59.41 -32.50 -36.57
CA VAL A 2 57.95 -32.23 -36.56
C VAL A 2 57.13 -33.41 -36.05
N LEU A 3 56.57 -33.33 -34.83
CA LEU A 3 55.14 -33.59 -34.54
C LEU A 3 54.81 -33.28 -33.05
N ILE A 4 54.20 -32.12 -32.75
CA ILE A 4 52.78 -31.88 -32.43
C ILE A 4 52.47 -31.87 -30.91
N LEU A 5 52.18 -30.65 -30.43
CA LEU A 5 51.38 -30.35 -29.23
C LEU A 5 49.96 -30.87 -29.40
N ILE A 6 49.39 -31.56 -28.40
CA ILE A 6 47.94 -31.49 -28.14
C ILE A 6 47.72 -31.39 -26.62
N PHE A 7 47.14 -30.25 -26.24
CA PHE A 7 46.64 -29.91 -24.92
C PHE A 7 45.61 -30.94 -24.45
N LYS A 8 45.80 -31.51 -23.25
CA LYS A 8 44.72 -32.17 -22.52
C LYS A 8 43.80 -31.09 -21.94
N VAL A 9 42.66 -30.89 -22.60
CA VAL A 9 41.51 -30.16 -22.06
C VAL A 9 41.00 -30.95 -20.85
N ILE A 10 41.20 -30.41 -19.65
CA ILE A 10 40.50 -30.86 -18.45
C ILE A 10 39.08 -30.30 -18.57
N ALA A 11 38.13 -31.18 -18.90
CA ALA A 11 36.71 -30.86 -18.81
C ALA A 11 36.34 -30.73 -17.33
N THR A 12 36.38 -29.51 -16.82
CA THR A 12 35.78 -29.18 -15.52
C THR A 12 34.27 -29.32 -15.69
N LEU A 13 33.71 -30.38 -15.10
CA LEU A 13 32.29 -30.58 -14.94
C LEU A 13 31.75 -29.43 -14.07
N LEU A 14 31.20 -28.40 -14.71
CA LEU A 14 30.39 -27.39 -14.03
C LEU A 14 29.15 -28.12 -13.52
N VAL A 15 29.15 -28.45 -12.23
CA VAL A 15 27.92 -28.76 -11.50
C VAL A 15 27.11 -27.47 -11.50
N PHE A 16 26.13 -27.38 -12.40
CA PHE A 16 25.02 -26.47 -12.24
C PHE A 16 24.32 -26.89 -10.95
N VAL A 17 24.65 -26.21 -9.85
CA VAL A 17 23.73 -26.17 -8.72
C VAL A 17 22.57 -25.35 -9.23
N ASP A 18 21.52 -26.04 -9.67
CA ASP A 18 20.21 -25.43 -9.81
C ASP A 18 19.86 -24.85 -8.44
N THR A 19 20.10 -23.56 -8.27
CA THR A 19 19.48 -22.79 -7.20
C THR A 19 18.00 -22.79 -7.52
N VAL A 20 17.32 -23.83 -7.05
CA VAL A 20 15.88 -23.79 -6.83
C VAL A 20 15.68 -22.61 -5.90
N ASP A 21 15.31 -21.47 -6.47
CA ASP A 21 14.78 -20.34 -5.74
C ASP A 21 13.66 -20.91 -4.87
N ALA A 22 13.90 -20.93 -3.57
CA ALA A 22 12.87 -21.19 -2.59
C ALA A 22 11.92 -19.99 -2.63
N HIS A 23 11.03 -19.98 -3.64
CA HIS A 23 9.84 -19.16 -3.69
C HIS A 23 8.98 -19.59 -2.49
N TRP A 24 9.26 -18.99 -1.35
CA TRP A 24 8.36 -19.01 -0.22
C TRP A 24 7.09 -18.30 -0.68
N ASN A 25 6.08 -19.08 -1.06
CA ASN A 25 4.71 -18.64 -1.25
C ASN A 25 4.18 -18.13 0.10
N PHE A 26 4.62 -16.95 0.52
CA PHE A 26 3.80 -16.12 1.38
C PHE A 26 2.55 -15.83 0.58
N ASP A 27 1.41 -16.22 1.14
CA ASP A 27 0.06 -15.96 0.65
C ASP A 27 -0.18 -14.43 0.73
N ILE A 28 0.56 -13.66 -0.08
CA ILE A 28 0.43 -12.20 -0.26
C ILE A 28 -0.93 -11.93 -0.91
N THR A 29 -1.49 -12.93 -1.60
CA THR A 29 -2.81 -12.87 -2.19
C THR A 29 -3.89 -12.89 -1.11
N SER A 30 -4.70 -11.84 -1.09
CA SER A 30 -5.94 -11.77 -0.31
C SER A 30 -6.96 -12.79 -0.84
N SER A 31 -6.76 -14.08 -0.55
CA SER A 31 -7.67 -15.14 -0.97
C SER A 31 -9.09 -14.92 -0.41
N PRO A 32 -10.15 -14.92 -1.25
CA PRO A 32 -11.52 -14.63 -0.81
C PRO A 32 -12.06 -15.61 0.24
N THR A 33 -11.48 -16.80 0.36
CA THR A 33 -11.96 -17.89 1.22
C THR A 33 -11.32 -17.92 2.60
N ARG A 34 -10.31 -17.08 2.88
CA ARG A 34 -9.52 -17.17 4.11
C ARG A 34 -9.70 -15.94 5.01
N ALA A 35 -10.22 -16.14 6.21
CA ALA A 35 -10.18 -15.12 7.26
C ALA A 35 -8.77 -15.06 7.85
N ILE A 36 -8.06 -13.96 7.63
CA ILE A 36 -6.76 -13.68 8.27
C ILE A 36 -7.03 -12.71 9.41
N ASN A 37 -6.46 -12.99 10.60
CA ASN A 37 -6.65 -12.17 11.79
C ASN A 37 -8.11 -12.08 12.29
N ASN A 38 -8.95 -13.06 11.91
CA ASN A 38 -10.41 -13.06 12.11
C ASN A 38 -11.15 -11.91 11.38
N VAL A 39 -10.52 -11.33 10.36
CA VAL A 39 -11.12 -10.31 9.49
C VAL A 39 -11.47 -10.97 8.14
N SER A 40 -12.76 -10.99 7.81
CA SER A 40 -13.27 -11.61 6.58
C SER A 40 -12.85 -10.83 5.32
N HIS A 41 -12.79 -11.48 4.16
CA HIS A 41 -12.55 -10.79 2.90
C HIS A 41 -13.57 -9.67 2.62
N VAL A 42 -14.86 -9.90 2.91
CA VAL A 42 -15.92 -8.88 2.75
C VAL A 42 -15.65 -7.65 3.61
N THR A 43 -15.20 -7.86 4.86
CA THR A 43 -14.80 -6.78 5.76
C THR A 43 -13.60 -6.01 5.20
N ARG A 44 -12.58 -6.70 4.68
CA ARG A 44 -11.41 -6.06 4.07
C ARG A 44 -11.80 -5.26 2.83
N ALA A 45 -12.66 -5.83 1.98
CA ALA A 45 -13.18 -5.16 0.79
C ALA A 45 -13.93 -3.87 1.13
N PHE A 46 -14.73 -3.88 2.21
CA PHE A 46 -15.38 -2.66 2.71
C PHE A 46 -14.35 -1.57 3.04
N TRP A 47 -13.31 -1.90 3.80
CA TRP A 47 -12.30 -0.91 4.20
C TRP A 47 -11.38 -0.47 3.05
N MET A 48 -11.11 -1.33 2.07
CA MET A 48 -10.40 -0.91 0.87
C MET A 48 -11.20 0.11 0.06
N ARG A 49 -12.52 -0.10 -0.09
CA ARG A 49 -13.40 0.91 -0.71
C ARG A 49 -13.47 2.19 0.12
N ARG A 50 -13.37 2.09 1.45
CA ARG A 50 -13.27 3.27 2.31
C ARG A 50 -11.96 4.04 2.10
N ALA A 51 -10.84 3.36 1.85
CA ALA A 51 -9.57 3.99 1.45
C ALA A 51 -9.73 4.77 0.13
N ASN A 52 -10.48 4.22 -0.85
CA ASN A 52 -10.82 4.94 -2.08
C ASN A 52 -11.70 6.17 -1.79
N ALA A 53 -12.71 6.03 -0.93
CA ALA A 53 -13.59 7.14 -0.56
C ALA A 53 -12.87 8.28 0.18
N ALA A 54 -11.77 7.98 0.90
CA ALA A 54 -10.96 9.00 1.57
C ALA A 54 -10.37 10.04 0.59
N LEU A 55 -10.21 9.68 -0.69
CA LEU A 55 -9.79 10.61 -1.73
C LEU A 55 -10.73 11.81 -1.82
N LEU A 56 -12.05 11.57 -1.88
CA LEU A 56 -13.04 12.64 -1.96
C LEU A 56 -13.08 13.45 -0.65
N ASP A 57 -13.03 12.78 0.50
CA ASP A 57 -13.10 13.43 1.80
C ASP A 57 -11.94 14.40 2.05
N VAL A 58 -10.73 14.01 1.63
CA VAL A 58 -9.51 14.77 1.90
C VAL A 58 -9.17 15.74 0.78
N SER A 59 -9.22 15.28 -0.48
CA SER A 59 -8.86 16.11 -1.64
C SER A 59 -9.99 17.04 -2.08
N ARG A 60 -11.24 16.75 -1.69
CA ARG A 60 -12.46 17.43 -2.15
C ARG A 60 -12.68 17.35 -3.67
N SER A 61 -12.08 16.36 -4.31
CA SER A 61 -12.28 16.05 -5.73
C SER A 61 -12.65 14.57 -5.91
N PRO A 62 -13.59 14.24 -6.81
CA PRO A 62 -13.84 12.85 -7.25
C PRO A 62 -12.73 12.27 -8.13
N CYS A 63 -11.84 13.10 -8.71
CA CYS A 63 -10.69 12.66 -9.51
C CYS A 63 -9.43 13.46 -9.14
N PRO A 64 -8.89 13.30 -7.92
CA PRO A 64 -7.60 13.90 -7.62
C PRO A 64 -6.52 13.29 -8.51
N PHE A 65 -5.63 14.13 -9.05
CA PHE A 65 -4.54 13.66 -9.90
C PHE A 65 -3.63 12.65 -9.18
N LEU A 66 -3.43 12.78 -7.86
CA LEU A 66 -2.67 11.83 -7.05
C LEU A 66 -3.64 10.99 -6.19
N PRO A 67 -4.31 9.96 -6.75
CA PRO A 67 -5.40 9.24 -6.09
C PRO A 67 -4.89 8.17 -5.12
N PHE A 68 -3.94 8.52 -4.25
CA PHE A 68 -3.42 7.62 -3.21
C PHE A 68 -4.14 7.89 -1.90
N GLY A 69 -5.03 6.97 -1.51
CA GLY A 69 -5.91 7.09 -0.36
C GLY A 69 -5.68 5.96 0.64
N SER A 70 -5.87 6.26 1.93
CA SER A 70 -5.64 5.31 3.02
C SER A 70 -6.67 5.46 4.12
N VAL A 71 -6.96 4.36 4.81
CA VAL A 71 -7.77 4.32 6.03
C VAL A 71 -7.11 3.42 7.07
N VAL A 72 -7.15 3.84 8.33
CA VAL A 72 -6.68 3.06 9.47
C VAL A 72 -7.88 2.64 10.30
N VAL A 73 -7.93 1.35 10.61
CA VAL A 73 -9.10 0.71 11.20
C VAL A 73 -8.73 -0.03 12.46
N ASN A 74 -9.54 0.10 13.50
CA ASN A 74 -9.49 -0.75 14.68
C ASN A 74 -10.43 -1.95 14.50
N HIS A 75 -9.87 -3.11 14.19
CA HIS A 75 -10.61 -4.39 14.14
C HIS A 75 -10.73 -5.08 15.50
N THR A 76 -10.28 -4.43 16.58
CA THR A 76 -10.20 -5.02 17.93
C THR A 76 -11.15 -4.38 18.94
N SER A 77 -11.79 -3.24 18.62
CA SER A 77 -12.64 -2.49 19.56
C SER A 77 -14.06 -3.05 19.76
N GLY A 78 -14.50 -4.09 19.04
CA GLY A 78 -15.83 -4.68 19.23
C GLY A 78 -16.20 -5.79 18.24
N GLU A 79 -17.48 -6.19 18.24
CA GLU A 79 -18.08 -7.07 17.22
C GLU A 79 -18.43 -6.28 15.95
N GLY A 80 -18.35 -6.92 14.78
CA GLY A 80 -18.72 -6.31 13.50
C GLY A 80 -17.55 -6.16 12.55
N ILE A 81 -17.58 -5.12 11.72
CA ILE A 81 -16.60 -4.92 10.64
C ILE A 81 -15.37 -4.09 11.05
N GLY A 82 -15.29 -3.59 12.29
CA GLY A 82 -14.24 -2.68 12.77
C GLY A 82 -14.67 -1.21 12.81
N GLU A 83 -13.82 -0.35 13.35
CA GLU A 83 -14.07 1.08 13.52
C GLU A 83 -12.98 1.91 12.81
N GLU A 84 -13.39 2.91 12.04
CA GLU A 84 -12.45 3.88 11.43
C GLU A 84 -11.78 4.72 12.52
N VAL A 85 -10.45 4.77 12.50
CA VAL A 85 -9.67 5.64 13.40
C VAL A 85 -9.33 6.94 12.69
N CYS A 86 -8.79 6.84 11.48
CA CYS A 86 -8.40 7.99 10.67
C CYS A 86 -8.34 7.65 9.19
N ILE A 87 -8.29 8.69 8.36
CA ILE A 87 -8.08 8.58 6.92
C ILE A 87 -6.94 9.50 6.47
N GLY A 88 -6.38 9.23 5.30
CA GLY A 88 -5.41 10.06 4.64
C GLY A 88 -5.55 9.99 3.12
N ALA A 89 -5.11 11.04 2.44
CA ALA A 89 -4.92 11.04 1.00
C ALA A 89 -3.69 11.87 0.66
N ASN A 90 -3.06 11.57 -0.49
CA ASN A 90 -1.92 12.34 -0.97
C ASN A 90 -2.31 13.82 -1.07
N SER A 91 -1.50 14.66 -0.43
CA SER A 91 -1.72 16.10 -0.33
C SER A 91 -0.44 16.89 -0.56
N GLY A 92 0.59 16.26 -1.14
CA GLY A 92 1.90 16.88 -1.34
C GLY A 92 1.85 18.10 -2.25
N SER A 93 1.09 18.05 -3.35
CA SER A 93 0.90 19.20 -4.25
C SER A 93 0.16 20.36 -3.59
N LYS A 94 -0.82 20.07 -2.72
CA LYS A 94 -1.62 21.07 -2.01
C LYS A 94 -0.84 21.74 -0.87
N THR A 95 0.03 21.00 -0.21
CA THR A 95 0.77 21.47 0.98
C THR A 95 2.20 21.94 0.67
N GLY A 96 2.73 21.59 -0.51
CA GLY A 96 4.14 21.78 -0.84
C GLY A 96 5.08 20.80 -0.14
N ASN A 97 4.56 19.78 0.57
CA ASN A 97 5.35 18.78 1.25
C ASN A 97 5.48 17.52 0.38
N PRO A 98 6.66 17.24 -0.22
CA PRO A 98 6.83 16.17 -1.19
C PRO A 98 6.67 14.77 -0.61
N ILE A 99 6.76 14.60 0.71
CA ILE A 99 6.62 13.29 1.37
C ILE A 99 5.20 13.04 1.90
N LEU A 100 4.27 13.99 1.72
CA LEU A 100 2.91 13.90 2.27
C LEU A 100 1.99 13.06 1.37
N HIS A 101 2.41 11.81 1.17
CA HIS A 101 1.64 10.75 0.51
C HIS A 101 0.44 10.33 1.37
N GLY A 102 -0.49 9.57 0.78
CA GLY A 102 -1.72 9.14 1.47
C GLY A 102 -1.42 8.41 2.78
N GLU A 103 -0.37 7.60 2.78
CA GLU A 103 -0.01 6.78 3.93
C GLU A 103 0.61 7.60 5.06
N ILE A 104 1.53 8.52 4.72
CA ILE A 104 2.13 9.44 5.68
C ILE A 104 1.07 10.37 6.28
N ALA A 105 0.17 10.89 5.43
CA ALA A 105 -0.95 11.71 5.88
C ALA A 105 -1.86 10.94 6.85
N ALA A 106 -2.17 9.66 6.58
CA ALA A 106 -2.96 8.84 7.48
C ALA A 106 -2.25 8.61 8.83
N ILE A 107 -0.95 8.31 8.85
CA ILE A 107 -0.19 8.11 10.10
C ILE A 107 -0.20 9.39 10.95
N ILE A 108 0.02 10.56 10.34
CA ILE A 108 -0.03 11.85 11.02
C ILE A 108 -1.44 12.10 11.58
N ASN A 109 -2.47 11.92 10.74
CA ASN A 109 -3.86 12.14 11.15
C ASN A 109 -4.29 11.20 12.27
N CYS A 110 -3.87 9.94 12.24
CA CYS A 110 -4.12 8.98 13.32
C CYS A 110 -3.47 9.44 14.62
N THR A 111 -2.23 9.91 14.58
CA THR A 111 -1.57 10.47 15.78
C THR A 111 -2.39 11.63 16.33
N THR A 112 -2.79 12.59 15.49
CA THR A 112 -3.65 13.71 15.89
C THR A 112 -4.97 13.26 16.51
N VAL A 113 -5.70 12.33 15.88
CA VAL A 113 -6.98 11.82 16.38
C VAL A 113 -6.83 11.07 17.70
N LEU A 114 -5.82 10.22 17.82
CA LEU A 114 -5.59 9.40 19.00
C LEU A 114 -5.21 10.27 20.22
N THR A 115 -4.42 11.32 20.01
CA THR A 115 -3.90 12.17 21.10
C THR A 115 -4.67 13.48 21.31
N ASP A 116 -5.73 13.76 20.55
CA ASP A 116 -6.52 14.97 20.73
C ASP A 116 -7.12 15.00 22.15
N PRO A 117 -6.77 15.99 23.01
CA PRO A 117 -7.28 16.07 24.38
C PRO A 117 -8.80 16.27 24.45
N ASN A 118 -9.40 16.79 23.38
CA ASN A 118 -10.85 16.97 23.26
C ASN A 118 -11.51 15.85 22.43
N GLY A 119 -10.70 14.96 21.84
CA GLY A 119 -11.13 13.91 20.93
C GLY A 119 -11.80 12.74 21.64
N ARG A 120 -12.09 11.69 20.86
CA ARG A 120 -12.71 10.45 21.36
C ARG A 120 -11.75 9.62 22.20
N TYR A 121 -10.48 9.55 21.80
CA TYR A 121 -9.50 8.63 22.38
C TYR A 121 -8.70 9.24 23.53
N ARG A 122 -8.24 10.50 23.38
CA ARG A 122 -7.53 11.28 24.43
C ARG A 122 -6.32 10.54 25.03
N LEU A 123 -5.63 9.77 24.19
CA LEU A 123 -4.49 8.97 24.63
C LEU A 123 -3.30 9.88 24.90
N SER A 124 -2.53 9.56 25.93
CA SER A 124 -1.17 10.08 26.05
C SER A 124 -0.31 9.62 24.87
N PRO A 125 0.82 10.30 24.58
CA PRO A 125 1.73 9.86 23.52
C PRO A 125 2.16 8.39 23.65
N LYS A 126 2.37 7.91 24.88
CA LYS A 126 2.72 6.51 25.13
C LYS A 126 1.58 5.55 24.77
N GLU A 127 0.37 5.85 25.23
CA GLU A 127 -0.81 5.02 24.93
C GLU A 127 -1.14 5.02 23.44
N ALA A 128 -0.93 6.14 22.74
CA ALA A 128 -1.09 6.21 21.29
C ALA A 128 -0.11 5.27 20.56
N LEU A 129 1.17 5.26 20.95
CA LEU A 129 2.17 4.32 20.41
C LEU A 129 1.79 2.85 20.67
N GLU A 130 1.21 2.56 21.84
CA GLU A 130 0.69 1.22 22.18
C GLU A 130 -0.62 0.85 21.44
N ALA A 131 -1.29 1.83 20.83
CA ALA A 131 -2.50 1.60 20.05
C ALA A 131 -2.18 1.13 18.62
N PHE A 132 -1.16 1.68 17.96
CA PHE A 132 -0.82 1.34 16.56
C PHE A 132 -0.71 -0.17 16.29
N PRO A 133 -0.06 -0.99 17.15
CA PRO A 133 0.01 -2.45 16.95
C PRO A 133 -1.32 -3.21 16.99
N LYS A 134 -2.42 -2.54 17.33
CA LYS A 134 -3.78 -3.08 17.30
C LYS A 134 -4.55 -2.67 16.05
N LEU A 135 -4.03 -1.70 15.30
CA LEU A 135 -4.69 -1.09 14.15
C LEU A 135 -4.25 -1.75 12.84
N SER A 136 -5.15 -1.73 11.86
CA SER A 136 -4.95 -2.26 10.51
C SER A 136 -4.89 -1.13 9.50
N PHE A 137 -3.89 -1.16 8.63
CA PHE A 137 -3.63 -0.12 7.66
C PHE A 137 -4.07 -0.55 6.27
N TYR A 138 -5.01 0.16 5.66
CA TYR A 138 -5.47 -0.07 4.29
C TYR A 138 -5.04 1.10 3.41
N THR A 139 -4.47 0.82 2.26
CA THR A 139 -4.13 1.81 1.22
C THR A 139 -4.53 1.29 -0.14
N ASN A 140 -5.01 2.16 -1.03
CA ASN A 140 -5.52 1.72 -2.32
C ASN A 140 -4.43 1.29 -3.31
N ALA A 141 -3.18 1.65 -3.07
CA ALA A 141 -2.02 1.14 -3.79
C ALA A 141 -0.86 0.79 -2.85
N GLU A 142 -0.02 -0.13 -3.31
CA GLU A 142 1.20 -0.54 -2.65
C GLU A 142 2.08 0.67 -2.37
N SER A 143 2.60 0.69 -1.15
CA SER A 143 3.32 1.82 -0.61
C SER A 143 4.72 1.87 -1.19
N CYS A 144 5.13 3.06 -1.61
CA CYS A 144 6.52 3.29 -1.98
C CYS A 144 7.44 2.99 -0.77
N PRO A 145 8.76 2.77 -0.98
CA PRO A 145 9.67 2.35 0.10
C PRO A 145 9.68 3.27 1.32
N MET A 146 9.49 4.57 1.12
CA MET A 146 9.34 5.55 2.21
C MET A 146 8.10 5.25 3.06
N CYS A 147 6.95 5.07 2.43
CA CYS A 147 5.67 4.85 3.09
C CYS A 147 5.62 3.45 3.74
N ALA A 148 6.12 2.42 3.04
CA ALA A 148 6.25 1.08 3.59
C ALA A 148 7.12 1.08 4.86
N SER A 149 8.25 1.82 4.84
CA SER A 149 9.10 1.98 6.02
C SER A 149 8.39 2.72 7.15
N ALA A 150 7.65 3.79 6.85
CA ALA A 150 6.88 4.54 7.85
C ALA A 150 5.77 3.69 8.49
N ILE A 151 5.05 2.90 7.71
CA ILE A 151 4.06 1.93 8.20
C ILE A 151 4.73 0.92 9.12
N ARG A 152 5.92 0.43 8.72
CA ARG A 152 6.67 -0.54 9.51
C ARG A 152 7.16 0.03 10.84
N TRP A 153 7.69 1.26 10.85
CA TRP A 153 8.06 2.00 12.05
C TRP A 153 6.88 2.26 12.98
N SER A 154 5.69 2.49 12.41
CA SER A 154 4.46 2.70 13.18
C SER A 154 3.97 1.42 13.87
N GLY A 155 4.40 0.25 13.40
CA GLY A 155 4.14 -1.03 14.07
C GLY A 155 2.72 -1.57 13.91
N PHE A 156 1.98 -1.15 12.87
CA PHE A 156 0.61 -1.61 12.61
C PHE A 156 0.49 -3.15 12.63
N ARG A 157 -0.67 -3.65 13.08
CA ARG A 157 -0.97 -5.10 13.13
C ARG A 157 -0.87 -5.74 11.74
N GLU A 158 -1.39 -5.04 10.75
CA GLU A 158 -1.45 -5.49 9.38
C GLU A 158 -1.45 -4.30 8.41
N TYR A 159 -0.88 -4.55 7.23
CA TYR A 159 -0.73 -3.64 6.13
C TYR A 159 -1.36 -4.30 4.89
N ILE A 160 -2.34 -3.63 4.31
CA ILE A 160 -3.18 -4.14 3.23
C ILE A 160 -3.19 -3.14 2.09
N TYR A 161 -2.88 -3.60 0.88
CA TYR A 161 -2.89 -2.76 -0.31
C TYR A 161 -3.65 -3.38 -1.48
N GLY A 162 -4.14 -2.51 -2.37
CA GLY A 162 -4.77 -2.87 -3.64
C GLY A 162 -3.76 -2.97 -4.78
N THR A 163 -3.69 -1.94 -5.62
CA THR A 163 -2.84 -1.85 -6.81
C THR A 163 -1.36 -2.05 -6.46
N SER A 164 -0.63 -2.88 -7.20
CA SER A 164 0.81 -3.11 -6.93
C SER A 164 1.70 -2.00 -7.51
N ILE A 165 2.94 -1.91 -7.02
CA ILE A 165 3.97 -1.04 -7.62
C ILE A 165 4.17 -1.37 -9.11
N ASP A 166 4.13 -2.65 -9.49
CA ASP A 166 4.27 -3.06 -10.88
C ASP A 166 3.12 -2.53 -11.75
N ALA A 167 1.88 -2.61 -11.26
CA ALA A 167 0.73 -2.04 -11.96
C ALA A 167 0.84 -0.51 -12.08
N LEU A 168 1.24 0.18 -11.01
CA LEU A 168 1.50 1.63 -11.05
C LEU A 168 2.53 1.99 -12.13
N ILE A 169 3.62 1.24 -12.23
CA ILE A 169 4.67 1.46 -13.23
C ILE A 169 4.13 1.29 -14.66
N VAL A 170 3.30 0.27 -14.89
CA VAL A 170 2.67 0.04 -16.20
C VAL A 170 1.80 1.24 -16.60
N GLU A 171 1.10 1.84 -15.65
CA GLU A 171 0.29 3.05 -15.87
C GLU A 171 1.09 4.36 -15.90
N GLY A 172 2.42 4.29 -15.88
CA GLY A 172 3.31 5.46 -16.06
C GLY A 172 3.71 6.17 -14.77
N TRP A 173 3.36 5.63 -13.59
CA TRP A 173 3.75 6.21 -12.32
C TRP A 173 5.23 5.97 -12.01
N GLY A 174 5.95 7.04 -11.68
CA GLY A 174 7.31 6.93 -11.16
C GLY A 174 7.34 6.25 -9.79
N GLN A 175 8.08 5.14 -9.68
CA GLN A 175 8.23 4.38 -8.44
C GLN A 175 9.70 4.02 -8.20
N ILE A 176 10.11 4.03 -6.93
CA ILE A 176 11.30 3.30 -6.52
C ILE A 176 10.89 1.82 -6.49
N ARG A 177 11.52 1.01 -7.34
CA ARG A 177 11.15 -0.39 -7.60
C ARG A 177 11.64 -1.34 -6.50
N VAL A 178 11.28 -1.03 -5.26
CA VAL A 178 11.49 -1.89 -4.11
C VAL A 178 10.10 -2.25 -3.56
N PRO A 179 9.64 -3.48 -3.75
CA PRO A 179 8.38 -3.97 -3.22
C PRO A 179 8.26 -3.78 -1.71
N SER A 180 7.04 -3.56 -1.21
CA SER A 180 6.79 -3.43 0.23
C SER A 180 7.21 -4.69 1.00
N ILE A 181 7.13 -5.86 0.37
CA ILE A 181 7.56 -7.13 1.00
C ILE A 181 9.05 -7.13 1.33
N ASP A 182 9.89 -6.47 0.55
CA ASP A 182 11.33 -6.41 0.81
C ASP A 182 11.60 -5.51 2.03
N ILE A 183 10.93 -4.36 2.13
CA ILE A 183 11.00 -3.50 3.31
C ILE A 183 10.56 -4.25 4.57
N PHE A 184 9.47 -5.03 4.48
CA PHE A 184 8.99 -5.82 5.62
C PHE A 184 9.96 -6.96 5.96
N ARG A 185 10.56 -7.62 4.96
CA ARG A 185 11.56 -8.67 5.16
C ARG A 185 12.81 -8.15 5.87
N GLU A 186 13.30 -6.97 5.48
CA GLU A 186 14.50 -6.34 6.06
C GLU A 186 14.25 -5.66 7.43
N SER A 187 13.05 -5.81 8.01
CA SER A 187 12.64 -5.15 9.26
C SER A 187 12.39 -6.13 10.42
N PHE A 188 13.14 -7.24 10.42
CA PHE A 188 12.97 -8.35 11.36
C PHE A 188 13.34 -7.99 12.81
N ASP A 189 14.17 -6.97 13.04
CA ASP A 189 14.59 -6.51 14.37
C ASP A 189 13.50 -5.76 15.15
N PHE A 190 12.38 -5.42 14.51
CA PHE A 190 11.30 -4.69 15.18
C PHE A 190 10.38 -5.61 15.99
N PRO A 191 9.89 -5.13 17.15
CA PRO A 191 9.21 -5.98 18.14
C PRO A 191 7.83 -6.47 17.67
N TYR A 192 7.16 -5.72 16.80
CA TYR A 192 5.83 -6.08 16.30
C TYR A 192 5.95 -6.74 14.94
N GLN A 193 5.37 -7.93 14.75
CA GLN A 193 5.32 -8.58 13.45
C GLN A 193 4.05 -8.12 12.71
N SER A 194 4.21 -7.33 11.66
CA SER A 194 3.12 -6.82 10.83
C SER A 194 2.79 -7.78 9.69
N ARG A 195 1.53 -8.16 9.53
CA ARG A 195 1.09 -8.96 8.37
C ARG A 195 0.97 -8.08 7.13
N LEU A 196 1.44 -8.55 5.98
CA LEU A 196 1.31 -7.87 4.70
C LEU A 196 0.33 -8.65 3.81
N LEU A 197 -0.64 -7.95 3.23
CA LEU A 197 -1.61 -8.49 2.27
C LEU A 197 -1.66 -7.57 1.05
N GLY A 198 -1.41 -8.11 -0.14
CA GLY A 198 -1.41 -7.36 -1.40
C GLY A 198 -2.56 -7.72 -2.33
N GLY A 199 -2.78 -6.86 -3.33
CA GLY A 199 -3.72 -7.11 -4.42
C GLY A 199 -5.19 -7.10 -4.02
N LEU A 200 -5.55 -6.58 -2.83
CA LEU A 200 -6.93 -6.58 -2.37
C LEU A 200 -7.77 -5.60 -3.21
N LEU A 201 -8.77 -6.14 -3.91
CA LEU A 201 -9.61 -5.39 -4.85
C LEU A 201 -8.81 -4.66 -5.95
N ALA A 202 -7.72 -5.26 -6.46
CA ALA A 202 -6.96 -4.69 -7.59
C ALA A 202 -7.87 -4.32 -8.78
N ASN A 203 -8.91 -5.12 -9.04
CA ASN A 203 -9.92 -4.83 -10.05
C ASN A 203 -10.71 -3.52 -9.84
N GLU A 204 -10.77 -3.00 -8.61
CA GLU A 204 -11.40 -1.72 -8.27
C GLU A 204 -10.39 -0.60 -8.04
N THR A 205 -9.18 -0.91 -7.57
CA THR A 205 -8.14 0.09 -7.30
C THR A 205 -7.34 0.46 -8.54
N ASP A 206 -7.01 -0.49 -9.42
CA ASP A 206 -6.19 -0.23 -10.61
C ASP A 206 -6.80 0.85 -11.52
N PRO A 207 -8.12 0.87 -11.79
CA PRO A 207 -8.74 1.91 -12.61
C PRO A 207 -8.56 3.34 -12.07
N LEU A 208 -8.28 3.52 -10.78
CA LEU A 208 -8.01 4.85 -10.22
C LEU A 208 -6.72 5.46 -10.77
N PHE A 209 -5.77 4.63 -11.21
CA PHE A 209 -4.42 5.01 -11.61
C PHE A 209 -4.20 5.03 -13.12
N GLN A 210 -5.23 4.75 -13.92
CA GLN A 210 -5.14 4.56 -15.37
C GLN A 210 -5.31 5.83 -16.19
N TRP A 211 -5.91 6.90 -15.65
CA TRP A 211 -6.36 8.04 -16.46
C TRP A 211 -5.44 9.25 -16.43
N GLN A 212 -4.50 9.30 -15.48
CA GLN A 212 -3.63 10.46 -15.25
C GLN A 212 -2.65 10.70 -16.39
N PHE A 213 -2.11 9.62 -16.95
CA PHE A 213 -1.10 9.65 -18.01
C PHE A 213 -1.59 9.03 -19.32
N ASN A 214 -2.87 8.66 -19.38
CA ASN A 214 -3.50 8.09 -20.56
C ASN A 214 -4.71 8.95 -20.98
N PRO A 215 -4.62 9.67 -22.11
CA PRO A 215 -5.72 10.50 -22.60
C PRO A 215 -6.93 9.67 -23.10
N ASP A 216 -6.73 8.40 -23.43
CA ASP A 216 -7.76 7.51 -23.96
C ASP A 216 -8.53 6.76 -22.85
N ALA A 217 -8.00 6.74 -21.63
CA ALA A 217 -8.68 6.13 -20.48
C ALA A 217 -9.92 6.94 -20.06
N ALA A 218 -10.93 6.25 -19.53
CA ALA A 218 -12.12 6.90 -19.01
C ALA A 218 -11.82 7.68 -17.72
N CYS A 219 -12.43 8.85 -17.57
CA CYS A 219 -12.35 9.57 -16.30
C CYS A 219 -13.11 8.83 -15.18
N PRO A 220 -12.70 8.99 -13.92
CA PRO A 220 -13.44 8.46 -12.78
C PRO A 220 -14.90 8.94 -12.75
N LEU A 221 -15.76 8.17 -12.08
CA LEU A 221 -17.15 8.54 -11.87
C LEU A 221 -17.24 9.95 -11.23
N GLY A 222 -18.06 10.82 -11.82
CA GLY A 222 -18.19 12.22 -11.38
C GLY A 222 -17.16 13.17 -11.98
N CYS A 223 -16.34 12.71 -12.93
CA CYS A 223 -15.40 13.52 -13.68
C CYS A 223 -15.56 13.40 -15.19
N GLN A 224 -15.15 14.44 -15.90
CA GLN A 224 -15.12 14.51 -17.35
C GLN A 224 -13.76 15.02 -17.83
N ARG A 225 -13.38 14.64 -19.04
CA ARG A 225 -12.11 15.07 -19.61
C ARG A 225 -12.19 16.53 -20.07
N ASP A 226 -11.33 17.38 -19.53
CA ASP A 226 -11.14 18.78 -19.95
C ASP A 226 -9.65 19.09 -20.10
N LYS A 227 -9.27 19.75 -21.20
CA LYS A 227 -7.88 20.16 -21.53
C LYS A 227 -6.82 19.06 -21.32
N GLY A 228 -7.19 17.79 -21.54
CA GLY A 228 -6.29 16.64 -21.43
C GLY A 228 -6.24 15.98 -20.04
N GLY A 229 -6.82 16.60 -19.01
CA GLY A 229 -6.98 16.00 -17.67
C GLY A 229 -8.42 15.60 -17.38
N CYS A 230 -8.64 14.84 -16.30
CA CYS A 230 -9.99 14.62 -15.76
C CYS A 230 -10.28 15.67 -14.69
N GLU A 231 -11.38 16.39 -14.85
CA GLU A 231 -11.86 17.41 -13.92
C GLU A 231 -13.26 17.03 -13.42
N PRO A 232 -13.67 17.48 -12.22
CA PRO A 232 -15.02 17.25 -11.73
C PRO A 232 -16.06 17.70 -12.75
N SER A 233 -17.03 16.84 -13.04
CA SER A 233 -18.15 17.21 -13.91
C SER A 233 -18.90 18.37 -13.26
N ASN A 234 -19.11 19.45 -14.01
CA ASN A 234 -20.07 20.48 -13.61
C ASN A 234 -21.46 19.82 -13.64
N GLY A 235 -22.00 19.50 -12.46
CA GLY A 235 -23.36 18.99 -12.32
C GLY A 235 -24.39 19.97 -12.84
#